data_AF-A0A9P4LB19-F1
#
_entry.id   AF-A0A9P4LB19-F1
#
_cell.length_a   1.000
_cell.length_b   1.000
_cell.length_c   1.000
_cell.angle_alpha   90.00
_cell.angle_beta   90.00
_cell.angle_gamma   90.00
#
_symmetry.space_group_name_H-M   'P 1'
#
loop_
_entity.id
_entity.type
_entity.pdbx_description
1 polymer ?
#
loop_
_entity_poly.entity_id
_entity_poly.type
_entity_poly.pdbx_seq_one_letter_code
_entity_poly.pdbx_strand_id
1 'polypeptide(L)' 'MANSDWRMSLDFSARLSAVTKITCALQTSDPTLSPEDARRDAAIAETRLYHEAQSIVKNSRGLS' A
#
# COMPACT_ATOMS: atom_id res chain seq x y z
N MET A 1 7.99 -13.69 24.44
CA MET A 1 7.33 -13.87 23.13
C MET A 1 7.84 -12.79 22.20
N ALA A 2 8.67 -13.14 21.21
CA ALA A 2 9.06 -12.20 20.18
C ALA A 2 7.80 -11.93 19.33
N ASN A 3 7.13 -10.81 19.58
CA ASN A 3 6.14 -10.30 18.65
C ASN A 3 6.92 -10.03 17.36
N SER A 4 6.76 -10.91 16.36
CA SER A 4 7.41 -10.74 15.07
C SER A 4 6.76 -9.54 14.41
N ASP A 5 7.26 -8.34 14.74
CA ASP A 5 6.73 -7.10 14.22
C ASP A 5 7.00 -7.10 12.72
N TRP A 6 5.99 -7.49 11.95
CA TRP A 6 6.06 -7.64 10.50
C TRP A 6 6.51 -6.35 9.82
N ARG A 7 6.35 -5.21 10.50
CA ARG A 7 6.83 -3.89 10.10
C ARG A 7 8.34 -3.81 9.99
N MET A 8 9.07 -4.48 10.87
CA MET A 8 10.54 -4.59 10.79
C MET A 8 11.00 -5.35 9.55
N SER A 9 10.12 -6.19 8.98
CA SER A 9 10.40 -6.98 7.77
C SER A 9 9.83 -6.35 6.49
N LEU A 10 9.16 -5.18 6.59
CA LEU A 10 8.58 -4.49 5.44
C LEU A 10 9.41 -3.27 5.07
N ASP A 11 10.08 -3.36 3.92
CA ASP A 11 10.86 -2.25 3.39
C ASP A 11 9.99 -1.05 2.99
N PHE A 12 10.57 0.15 3.12
CA PHE A 12 9.94 1.38 2.64
C PHE A 12 9.59 1.31 1.14
N SER A 13 10.41 0.64 0.33
CA SER A 13 10.16 0.44 -1.10
C SER A 13 8.87 -0.34 -1.37
N ALA A 14 8.54 -1.32 -0.52
CA ALA A 14 7.31 -2.09 -0.64
C ALA A 14 6.08 -1.24 -0.31
N ARG A 15 6.19 -0.36 0.71
CA ARG A 15 5.16 0.63 1.05
C ARG A 15 4.94 1.64 -0.08
N LEU A 16 6.02 2.15 -0.65
CA LEU A 16 5.96 3.07 -1.80
C LEU A 16 5.29 2.39 -3.01
N SER A 17 5.63 1.13 -3.30
CA SER A 17 4.99 0.35 -4.36
C SER A 17 3.47 0.20 -4.13
N ALA A 18 3.04 0.01 -2.87
CA ALA A 18 1.63 -0.04 -2.53
C ALA A 18 0.93 1.30 -2.80
N VAL A 19 1.54 2.43 -2.38
CA VAL A 19 1.01 3.78 -2.67
C VAL A 19 0.88 3.98 -4.18
N THR A 20 1.89 3.65 -4.98
CA THR A 20 1.83 3.78 -6.45
C THR A 20 0.70 2.96 -7.05
N LYS A 21 0.50 1.71 -6.60
CA LYS A 21 -0.60 0.86 -7.08
C LYS A 21 -1.97 1.45 -6.74
N ILE A 22 -2.13 1.98 -5.53
CA ILE A 22 -3.37 2.63 -5.11
C ILE A 22 -3.61 3.90 -5.94
N THR A 23 -2.58 4.73 -6.16
CA THR A 23 -2.67 5.92 -7.03
C THR A 23 -3.12 5.54 -8.44
N CYS A 24 -2.51 4.53 -9.06
CA CYS A 24 -2.92 4.07 -10.39
C CYS A 24 -4.36 3.58 -10.40
N ALA A 25 -4.80 2.85 -9.37
CA ALA A 25 -6.18 2.40 -9.26
C ALA A 25 -7.17 3.56 -9.14
N LEU A 26 -6.83 4.59 -8.35
CA LEU A 26 -7.63 5.82 -8.21
C LEU A 26 -7.76 6.55 -9.55
N GLN A 27 -6.65 6.79 -10.25
CA GLN A 27 -6.66 7.47 -11.56
C GLN A 27 -7.35 6.66 -12.67
N THR A 28 -7.30 5.33 -12.59
CA THR A 28 -8.01 4.47 -13.55
C THR A 28 -9.52 4.49 -13.29
N SER A 29 -9.93 4.58 -12.03
CA SER A 29 -11.34 4.62 -11.63
C SER A 29 -11.97 5.99 -11.85
N ASP A 30 -11.19 7.05 -11.61
CA ASP A 30 -11.55 8.44 -11.86
C ASP A 30 -10.40 9.16 -12.59
N PRO A 31 -10.47 9.26 -13.92
CA PRO A 31 -9.47 9.96 -14.73
C PRO A 31 -9.47 11.48 -14.54
N THR A 32 -10.49 12.05 -13.91
CA THR A 32 -10.60 13.49 -13.67
C THR A 32 -9.87 13.92 -12.39
N LEU A 33 -9.52 12.95 -11.53
CA LEU A 33 -8.78 13.18 -10.31
C LEU A 33 -7.33 13.61 -10.63
N SER A 34 -6.91 14.73 -10.03
CA SER A 34 -5.54 15.21 -10.15
C SER A 34 -4.55 14.15 -9.67
N PRO A 35 -3.42 13.92 -10.39
CA PRO A 35 -2.36 13.03 -9.93
C PRO A 35 -1.83 13.37 -8.53
N GLU A 36 -1.84 14.65 -8.14
CA GLU A 36 -1.41 15.06 -6.80
C GLU A 36 -2.38 14.63 -5.72
N ASP A 37 -3.68 14.80 -5.96
CA ASP A 37 -4.72 14.42 -5.02
C ASP A 37 -4.81 12.90 -4.90
N ALA A 38 -4.76 12.18 -6.04
CA ALA A 38 -4.69 10.72 -6.08
C ALA A 38 -3.49 10.15 -5.29
N ARG A 39 -2.32 10.80 -5.35
CA ARG A 39 -1.15 10.40 -4.55
C ARG A 39 -1.36 10.67 -3.06
N ARG A 40 -1.94 11.82 -2.71
CA ARG A 40 -2.21 12.18 -1.31
C ARG A 40 -3.19 11.19 -0.67
N ASP A 41 -4.29 10.90 -1.37
CA ASP A 41 -5.31 9.97 -0.90
C ASP A 41 -4.75 8.54 -0.82
N ALA A 42 -3.94 8.12 -1.79
CA ALA A 42 -3.26 6.83 -1.76
C ALA A 42 -2.30 6.70 -0.56
N ALA A 43 -1.55 7.76 -0.22
CA ALA A 43 -0.65 7.75 0.93
C ALA A 43 -1.40 7.68 2.27
N ILE A 44 -2.54 8.37 2.38
CA ILE A 44 -3.40 8.30 3.56
C ILE A 44 -3.99 6.90 3.71
N ALA A 45 -4.49 6.32 2.61
CA ALA A 45 -5.05 4.98 2.59
C ALA A 45 -4.00 3.92 2.97
N GLU A 46 -2.80 3.98 2.38
CA GLU A 46 -1.69 3.09 2.72
C GLU A 46 -1.30 3.22 4.20
N THR A 47 -1.19 4.44 4.72
CA THR A 47 -0.79 4.67 6.12
C THR A 47 -1.81 4.07 7.09
N ARG A 48 -3.11 4.24 6.80
CA ARG A 48 -4.18 3.64 7.61
C ARG A 48 -4.10 2.11 7.58
N LEU A 49 -3.97 1.53 6.39
CA LEU A 49 -3.80 0.08 6.23
C LEU A 49 -2.56 -0.44 6.97
N TYR A 50 -1.44 0.25 6.86
CA TYR A 50 -0.19 -0.11 7.54
C TYR A 50 -0.32 -0.08 9.07
N HIS A 51 -1.08 0.88 9.62
CA HIS A 51 -1.29 0.98 11.06
C HIS A 51 -2.30 -0.06 11.58
N GLU A 52 -3.41 -0.24 10.87
CA GLU A 52 -4.49 -1.17 11.25
C GLU A 52 -4.10 -2.65 11.04
N ALA A 53 -3.19 -2.93 10.09
CA ALA A 53 -2.74 -4.28 9.80
C ALA A 53 -2.04 -4.95 10.99
N GLN A 54 -2.44 -6.21 11.24
CA GLN A 54 -1.88 -7.06 12.29
C GLN A 54 -0.80 -8.01 11.77
N SER A 55 -0.69 -8.19 10.45
CA SER A 55 0.26 -9.12 9.83
C SER A 55 0.54 -8.77 8.38
N ILE A 56 1.72 -9.18 7.90
CA ILE A 56 2.08 -9.16 6.47
C ILE A 56 1.64 -10.46 5.80
N VAL A 57 0.57 -10.42 5.02
CA VAL A 57 0.19 -11.57 4.18
C VAL A 57 0.96 -11.46 2.87
N LYS A 58 1.99 -12.30 2.69
CA LYS A 58 2.63 -12.48 1.38
C LYS A 58 1.68 -13.24 0.47
N ASN A 59 0.85 -12.51 -0.27
CA ASN A 59 0.09 -13.12 -1.34
C ASN A 59 1.02 -13.36 -2.53
N SER A 60 1.67 -14.52 -2.57
CA SER A 60 2.31 -15.07 -3.76
C SER A 60 1.23 -15.54 -4.72
N ARG A 61 0.53 -14.61 -5.38
CA ARG A 61 -0.11 -14.97 -6.66
C ARG A 61 1.01 -15.12 -7.68
N GLY A 62 1.63 -16.30 -7.62
CA GLY A 62 2.39 -16.87 -8.71
C GLY A 62 1.49 -16.91 -9.92
N LEU A 63 1.95 -16.25 -10.98
CA LEU A 63 1.56 -16.59 -12.33
C LEU A 63 2.02 -18.04 -12.56
N SER A 64 1.08 -18.96 -12.69
CA SER A 64 1.27 -20.30 -13.26
C SER A 64 0.02 -20.65 -14.02
#